data_AF-A0A8H6DYD1-F1
#
_entry.id   AF-A0A8H6DYD1-F1
#
_cell.length_a   1.000
_cell.length_b   1.000
_cell.length_c   1.000
_cell.angle_alpha   90.00
_cell.angle_beta   90.00
_cell.angle_gamma   90.00
#
_symmetry.space_group_name_H-M   'P 1'
#
loop_
_entity.id
_entity.type
_entity.pdbx_description
1 polymer ?
#
loop_
_entity_poly.entity_id
_entity_poly.type
_entity_poly.pdbx_seq_one_letter_code
_entity_poly.pdbx_strand_id
1 'polypeptide(L)'
;MPERRAHTLSFWASLWIIFQKIIADATLGHIFCIVDGFDECDEDTQRFLVPRFVDQLGLQTSPNQPENILRFVIVSRDVDGLEVCKKVNPDKDHVSNGGGDIELFVGEKVHELFQRKRLDNTFRPTVQDALLSRASGTFLWVGFVVNELLKMRMPAVGVTAG
;
A
#
# COMPACT_ATOMS: atom_id res chain seq x y z
N MET A 1 21.43 -19.76 28.34
CA MET A 1 21.26 -18.33 28.00
C MET A 1 20.08 -18.06 27.01
N PRO A 2 18.81 -18.42 27.29
CA PRO A 2 17.66 -18.00 26.47
C PRO A 2 16.92 -16.77 27.06
N GLU A 3 16.86 -16.62 28.38
CA GLU A 3 16.06 -15.57 29.06
C GLU A 3 16.51 -14.15 28.72
N ARG A 4 17.81 -13.91 28.55
CA ARG A 4 18.33 -12.58 28.18
C ARG A 4 17.87 -12.14 26.79
N ARG A 5 17.62 -13.07 25.86
CA ARG A 5 17.10 -12.75 24.51
C ARG A 5 15.62 -12.35 24.56
N ALA A 6 14.83 -13.04 25.39
CA ALA A 6 13.41 -12.74 25.55
C ALA A 6 13.16 -11.35 26.16
N HIS A 7 13.96 -10.96 27.18
CA HIS A 7 13.83 -9.63 27.81
C HIS A 7 14.37 -8.47 26.97
N THR A 8 15.25 -8.72 26.00
CA THR A 8 15.76 -7.65 25.12
C THR A 8 14.73 -7.29 24.03
N LEU A 9 13.91 -8.26 23.60
CA LEU A 9 12.86 -8.05 22.58
C LEU A 9 11.58 -7.41 23.15
N SER A 10 11.42 -7.35 24.48
CA SER A 10 10.24 -6.78 25.13
C SER A 10 10.26 -5.25 25.25
N PHE A 11 11.28 -4.58 24.72
CA PHE A 11 11.39 -3.13 24.80
C PHE A 11 11.75 -2.52 23.44
N TRP A 12 10.86 -1.69 22.89
CA TRP A 12 10.97 -1.04 21.59
C TRP A 12 12.33 -0.34 21.37
N ALA A 13 12.91 0.25 22.41
CA ALA A 13 14.22 0.89 22.32
C ALA A 13 15.35 -0.08 22.01
N SER A 14 15.31 -1.29 22.56
CA SER A 14 16.33 -2.32 22.28
C SER A 14 16.26 -2.78 20.83
N LEU A 15 15.04 -3.00 20.31
CA LEU A 15 14.81 -3.35 18.90
C LEU A 15 15.32 -2.23 17.98
N TRP A 16 15.05 -0.98 18.32
CA TRP A 16 15.55 0.16 17.56
C TRP A 16 17.09 0.24 17.55
N ILE A 17 17.74 -0.01 18.69
CA ILE A 17 19.21 -0.05 18.76
C ILE A 17 19.77 -1.18 17.88
N ILE A 18 19.15 -2.35 17.89
CA ILE A 18 19.55 -3.47 17.04
C ILE A 18 19.39 -3.09 15.57
N PHE A 19 18.24 -2.52 15.21
CA PHE A 19 17.98 -2.01 13.87
C PHE A 19 19.05 -0.99 13.43
N GLN A 20 19.37 -0.01 14.28
CA GLN A 20 20.43 0.98 14.02
C GLN A 20 21.80 0.34 13.79
N LYS A 21 22.14 -0.71 14.53
CA LYS A 21 23.40 -1.44 14.33
C LYS A 21 23.42 -2.20 13.01
N ILE A 22 22.30 -2.77 12.60
CA ILE A 22 22.17 -3.46 11.30
C ILE A 22 22.36 -2.46 10.18
N ILE A 23 21.65 -1.34 10.19
CA ILE A 23 21.71 -0.36 9.09
C ILE A 23 23.04 0.40 9.00
N ALA A 24 23.82 0.43 10.08
CA ALA A 24 25.15 1.03 10.11
C ALA A 24 26.25 0.08 9.58
N ASP A 25 25.93 -1.20 9.36
CA ASP A 25 26.89 -2.18 8.87
C ASP A 25 27.24 -1.93 7.39
N ALA A 26 28.50 -1.55 7.15
CA ALA A 26 29.00 -1.24 5.82
C ALA A 26 28.99 -2.42 4.85
N THR A 27 28.93 -3.64 5.35
CA THR A 27 28.88 -4.84 4.52
C THR A 27 27.54 -5.01 3.80
N LEU A 28 26.49 -4.33 4.26
CA LEU A 28 25.15 -4.40 3.67
C LEU A 28 24.97 -3.43 2.48
N GLY A 29 25.88 -2.47 2.31
CA GLY A 29 25.81 -1.46 1.26
C GLY A 29 24.57 -0.56 1.39
N HIS A 30 23.91 -0.28 0.27
CA HIS A 30 22.71 0.57 0.24
C HIS A 30 21.46 -0.20 0.69
N ILE A 31 20.81 0.28 1.73
CA ILE A 31 19.58 -0.30 2.27
C ILE A 31 18.41 0.59 1.89
N PHE A 32 17.33 -0.02 1.39
CA PHE A 32 16.06 0.65 1.16
C PHE A 32 15.02 0.04 2.10
N CYS A 33 14.38 0.86 2.91
CA CYS A 33 13.34 0.45 3.85
C CYS A 33 12.02 1.13 3.45
N ILE A 34 11.02 0.31 3.15
CA ILE A 34 9.66 0.75 2.87
C ILE A 34 8.81 0.34 4.07
N VAL A 35 8.21 1.33 4.73
CA VAL A 35 7.29 1.13 5.84
C VAL A 35 5.89 1.42 5.30
N ASP A 36 5.06 0.40 5.17
CA ASP A 36 3.71 0.51 4.63
C ASP A 36 2.66 0.47 5.76
N GLY A 37 1.58 1.25 5.60
CA GLY A 37 0.49 1.35 6.58
C GLY A 37 0.91 1.88 7.95
N PHE A 38 1.85 2.83 8.02
CA PHE A 38 2.35 3.32 9.31
C PHE A 38 1.26 3.95 10.20
N ASP A 39 0.20 4.50 9.59
CA ASP A 39 -0.97 5.04 10.30
C ASP A 39 -1.82 3.98 11.01
N GLU A 40 -1.66 2.70 10.68
CA GLU A 40 -2.37 1.59 11.33
C GLU A 40 -1.72 1.16 12.66
N CYS A 41 -0.54 1.67 12.97
CA CYS A 41 0.13 1.43 14.25
C CYS A 41 -0.62 2.11 15.40
N ASP A 42 -0.55 1.51 16.60
CA ASP A 42 -1.10 2.13 17.80
C ASP A 42 -0.35 3.43 18.16
N GLU A 43 -1.01 4.29 18.93
CA GLU A 43 -0.51 5.63 19.24
C GLU A 43 0.84 5.62 19.97
N ASP A 44 1.08 4.65 20.85
CA ASP A 44 2.34 4.55 21.59
C ASP A 44 3.50 4.15 20.66
N THR A 45 3.24 3.22 19.74
CA THR A 45 4.19 2.85 18.67
C THR A 45 4.49 4.04 17.77
N GLN A 46 3.48 4.81 17.34
CA GLN A 46 3.68 6.00 16.51
C GLN A 46 4.51 7.06 17.25
N ARG A 47 4.16 7.39 18.50
CA ARG A 47 4.91 8.34 19.34
C ARG A 47 6.37 7.91 19.53
N PHE A 48 6.63 6.61 19.59
CA PHE A 48 7.98 6.08 19.68
C PHE A 48 8.74 6.19 18.34
N LEU A 49 8.11 5.85 17.20
CA LEU A 49 8.79 5.74 15.91
C LEU A 49 8.91 7.06 15.14
N VAL A 50 7.92 7.96 15.21
CA VAL A 50 7.92 9.26 14.50
C VAL A 50 9.22 10.06 14.69
N PRO A 51 9.66 10.39 15.93
CA PRO A 51 10.88 11.19 16.10
C PRO A 51 12.11 10.48 15.52
N ARG A 52 12.16 9.15 15.60
CA ARG A 52 13.25 8.34 15.08
C ARG A 52 13.29 8.32 13.56
N PHE A 53 12.13 8.27 12.91
CA PHE A 53 12.02 8.39 11.46
C PHE A 53 12.41 9.79 10.99
N VAL A 54 11.96 10.84 11.68
CA VAL A 54 12.36 12.22 11.39
C VAL A 54 13.88 12.38 11.47
N ASP A 55 14.51 11.89 12.53
CA ASP A 55 15.97 11.94 12.69
C ASP A 55 16.69 11.21 11.55
N GLN A 56 16.25 9.99 11.21
CA GLN A 56 16.86 9.20 10.13
C GLN A 56 16.67 9.86 8.76
N LEU A 57 15.48 10.37 8.45
CA LEU A 57 15.18 11.07 7.20
C LEU A 57 15.91 12.40 7.10
N GLY A 58 16.09 13.13 8.21
CA GLY A 58 16.86 14.37 8.26
C GLY A 58 18.32 14.15 7.90
N LEU A 59 18.93 13.07 8.40
CA LEU A 59 20.33 12.72 8.09
C LEU A 59 20.58 12.51 6.59
N GLN A 60 19.57 12.06 5.83
CA GLN A 60 19.63 11.85 4.37
C GLN A 60 19.85 13.12 3.54
N THR A 61 19.73 14.29 4.16
CA THR A 61 19.86 15.59 3.46
C THR A 61 21.24 16.23 3.66
N SER A 62 22.14 15.60 4.42
CA SER A 62 23.45 16.16 4.75
C SER A 62 24.49 15.96 3.62
N PRO A 63 25.26 17.00 3.24
CA PRO A 63 26.24 16.91 2.14
C PRO A 63 27.48 16.06 2.44
N ASN A 64 27.73 15.67 3.70
CA ASN A 64 28.91 14.88 4.11
C ASN A 64 28.56 13.42 4.49
N GLN A 65 27.59 12.81 3.81
CA GLN A 65 27.09 11.49 4.22
C GLN A 65 28.08 10.32 3.93
N PRO A 66 28.19 9.35 4.86
CA PRO A 66 28.89 8.10 4.61
C PRO A 66 28.19 7.25 3.54
N GLU A 67 28.95 6.37 2.87
CA GLU A 67 28.52 5.57 1.71
C GLU A 67 27.35 4.60 1.99
N ASN A 68 27.08 4.27 3.25
CA ASN A 68 25.98 3.39 3.67
C ASN A 68 24.69 4.17 3.88
N ILE A 69 24.07 4.58 2.77
CA ILE A 69 22.86 5.41 2.79
C ILE A 69 21.63 4.51 2.97
N LEU A 70 21.06 4.48 4.18
CA LEU A 70 19.73 3.91 4.42
C LEU A 70 18.65 4.85 3.91
N ARG A 71 17.88 4.44 2.90
CA ARG A 71 16.76 5.23 2.36
C ARG A 71 15.44 4.72 2.89
N PHE A 72 14.69 5.61 3.55
CA PHE A 72 13.34 5.33 4.00
C PHE A 72 12.30 5.87 3.03
N VAL A 73 11.25 5.08 2.81
CA VAL A 73 9.97 5.52 2.26
C VAL A 73 8.90 5.07 3.24
N ILE A 74 8.13 6.01 3.75
CA ILE A 74 7.00 5.72 4.64
C ILE A 74 5.73 5.99 3.84
N VAL A 75 4.90 4.96 3.72
CA VAL A 75 3.60 5.01 3.07
C VAL A 75 2.56 4.94 4.18
N SER A 76 1.78 6.00 4.29
CA SER A 76 0.73 6.12 5.29
C SER A 76 -0.29 7.17 4.86
N ARG A 77 -1.41 7.22 5.56
CA ARG A 77 -2.25 8.42 5.62
C ARG A 77 -1.54 9.53 6.41
N ASP A 78 -2.25 10.61 6.71
CA ASP A 78 -1.72 11.69 7.52
C ASP A 78 -1.39 11.18 8.94
N VAL A 79 -0.11 11.32 9.32
CA VAL A 79 0.42 10.94 10.62
C VAL A 79 1.07 12.16 11.26
N ASP A 80 0.65 12.47 12.48
CA ASP A 80 1.16 13.62 13.24
C ASP A 80 2.68 13.52 13.45
N GLY A 81 3.37 14.65 13.24
CA GLY A 81 4.81 14.78 13.44
C GLY A 81 5.66 14.39 12.24
N LEU A 82 5.11 13.74 11.20
CA LEU A 82 5.81 13.54 9.91
C LEU A 82 5.67 14.73 8.95
N GLU A 83 4.98 15.81 9.35
CA GLU A 83 4.83 17.05 8.57
C GLU A 83 6.15 17.72 8.19
N VAL A 84 7.19 17.52 9.00
CA VAL A 84 8.53 18.10 8.77
C VAL A 84 9.30 17.36 7.69
N CYS A 85 8.87 16.17 7.31
CA CYS A 85 9.52 15.36 6.28
C CYS A 85 9.05 15.78 4.88
N LYS A 86 9.86 15.50 3.86
CA LYS A 86 9.43 15.65 2.47
C LYS A 86 8.29 14.67 2.19
N LYS A 87 7.11 15.21 1.88
CA LYS A 87 5.92 14.44 1.52
C LYS A 87 5.71 14.44 0.01
N VAL A 88 5.20 13.32 -0.49
CA VAL A 88 4.65 13.19 -1.84
C VAL A 88 3.21 12.76 -1.64
N ASN A 89 2.26 13.50 -2.19
CA ASN A 89 0.85 13.13 -2.11
C ASN A 89 0.43 12.62 -3.48
N PRO A 90 0.43 11.29 -3.70
CA PRO A 90 0.15 10.74 -5.03
C PRO A 90 -1.23 11.12 -5.57
N ASP A 91 -2.21 11.43 -4.70
CA ASP A 91 -3.56 11.84 -5.12
C ASP A 91 -3.61 13.32 -5.54
N LYS A 92 -2.99 14.21 -4.77
CA LYS A 92 -2.96 15.66 -5.06
C LYS A 92 -1.96 16.04 -6.14
N ASP A 93 -0.85 15.30 -6.22
CA ASP A 93 0.21 15.52 -7.20
C ASP A 93 -0.15 14.88 -8.56
N HIS A 94 -1.29 14.18 -8.65
CA HIS A 94 -1.80 13.61 -9.89
C HIS A 94 -2.45 14.69 -10.77
N VAL A 95 -1.89 14.91 -11.97
CA VAL A 95 -2.51 15.75 -13.00
C VAL A 95 -3.49 14.88 -13.78
N SER A 96 -4.79 14.99 -13.48
CA SER A 96 -5.83 14.23 -14.17
C SER A 96 -6.05 14.73 -15.60
N ASN A 97 -5.59 13.96 -16.59
CA ASN A 97 -5.77 14.25 -18.02
C ASN A 97 -7.15 13.83 -18.56
N GLY A 98 -8.23 14.27 -17.89
CA GLY A 98 -9.57 14.32 -18.48
C GLY A 98 -10.33 13.00 -18.68
N GLY A 99 -9.81 11.87 -18.19
CA GLY A 99 -10.56 10.63 -17.99
C GLY A 99 -10.18 10.08 -16.63
N GLY A 100 -11.14 9.76 -15.77
CA GLY A 100 -10.78 9.26 -14.45
C GLY A 100 -10.17 7.85 -14.58
N ASP A 101 -9.02 7.66 -13.93
CA ASP A 101 -8.28 6.39 -13.99
C ASP A 101 -9.12 5.22 -13.49
N ILE A 102 -10.06 5.50 -12.59
CA ILE A 102 -11.01 4.52 -12.08
C ILE A 102 -11.99 4.06 -13.16
N GLU A 103 -12.43 4.94 -14.06
CA GLU A 103 -13.28 4.60 -15.21
C GLU A 103 -12.56 3.65 -16.17
N LEU A 104 -11.29 3.95 -16.47
CA LEU A 104 -10.45 3.09 -17.31
C LEU A 104 -10.23 1.73 -16.65
N PHE A 105 -9.90 1.72 -15.37
CA PHE A 105 -9.67 0.49 -14.61
C PHE A 105 -10.92 -0.39 -14.53
N VAL A 106 -12.09 0.20 -14.24
CA VAL A 106 -13.36 -0.55 -14.23
C VAL A 106 -13.67 -1.09 -15.61
N GLY A 107 -13.50 -0.28 -16.67
CA GLY A 107 -13.71 -0.73 -18.05
C GLY A 107 -12.91 -1.98 -18.39
N GLU A 108 -11.63 -2.00 -18.01
CA GLU A 108 -10.74 -3.14 -18.23
C GLU A 108 -11.12 -4.35 -17.37
N LYS A 109 -11.48 -4.14 -16.11
CA LYS A 109 -11.90 -5.23 -15.21
C LYS A 109 -13.22 -5.88 -15.63
N VAL A 110 -14.17 -5.07 -16.13
CA VAL A 110 -15.41 -5.57 -16.74
C VAL A 110 -15.09 -6.36 -18.01
N HIS A 111 -14.17 -5.86 -18.84
CA HIS A 111 -13.74 -6.56 -20.04
C HIS A 111 -13.17 -7.95 -19.71
N GLU A 112 -12.24 -8.02 -18.74
CA GLU A 112 -11.66 -9.26 -18.23
C GLU A 112 -12.74 -10.24 -17.75
N LEU A 113 -13.69 -9.76 -16.93
CA LEU A 113 -14.77 -10.57 -16.38
C LEU A 113 -15.62 -11.21 -17.48
N PHE A 114 -16.06 -10.41 -18.46
CA PHE A 114 -16.96 -10.87 -19.52
C PHE A 114 -16.28 -11.86 -20.46
N GLN A 115 -15.01 -11.60 -20.80
CA GLN A 115 -14.23 -12.54 -21.61
C GLN A 115 -14.07 -13.89 -20.90
N ARG A 116 -13.62 -13.88 -19.64
CA ARG A 116 -13.33 -15.11 -18.90
C ARG A 116 -14.57 -15.94 -18.55
N LYS A 117 -15.69 -15.28 -18.29
CA LYS A 117 -16.97 -15.93 -17.98
C LYS A 117 -17.87 -16.16 -19.19
N ARG A 118 -17.47 -15.70 -20.38
CA ARG A 118 -18.25 -15.79 -21.63
C ARG A 118 -19.67 -15.23 -21.46
N LEU A 119 -19.74 -14.05 -20.84
CA LEU A 119 -20.98 -13.37 -20.50
C LEU A 119 -21.53 -12.61 -21.71
N ASP A 120 -22.86 -12.51 -21.79
CA ASP A 120 -23.52 -11.71 -22.83
C ASP A 120 -23.30 -10.22 -22.57
N ASN A 121 -22.92 -9.48 -23.62
CA ASN A 121 -22.63 -8.06 -23.54
C ASN A 121 -23.86 -7.19 -23.22
N THR A 122 -25.08 -7.73 -23.30
CA THR A 122 -26.33 -7.00 -22.99
C THR A 122 -26.32 -6.36 -21.60
N PHE A 123 -25.74 -7.04 -20.60
CA PHE A 123 -25.67 -6.51 -19.21
C PHE A 123 -24.33 -5.87 -18.85
N ARG A 124 -23.42 -5.71 -19.83
CA ARG A 124 -22.11 -5.08 -19.63
C ARG A 124 -22.21 -3.64 -19.11
N PRO A 125 -23.07 -2.76 -19.64
CA PRO A 125 -23.23 -1.40 -19.12
C PRO A 125 -23.69 -1.41 -17.66
N THR A 126 -24.64 -2.28 -17.32
CA THR A 126 -25.15 -2.40 -15.95
C THR A 126 -24.07 -2.81 -14.94
N VAL A 127 -23.21 -3.76 -15.30
CA VAL A 127 -22.09 -4.18 -14.44
C VAL A 127 -21.07 -3.04 -14.29
N GLN A 128 -20.76 -2.34 -15.38
CA GLN A 128 -19.83 -1.22 -15.36
C GLN A 128 -20.33 -0.08 -14.47
N ASP A 129 -21.59 0.34 -14.62
CA ASP A 129 -22.20 1.38 -13.78
C ASP A 129 -22.28 0.98 -12.30
N ALA A 130 -22.61 -0.29 -12.03
CA ALA A 130 -22.66 -0.80 -10.66
C ALA A 130 -21.27 -0.82 -9.99
N LEU A 131 -20.21 -1.11 -10.75
CA LEU A 131 -18.84 -1.06 -10.24
C LEU A 131 -18.37 0.38 -10.04
N LEU A 132 -18.65 1.28 -10.99
CA LEU A 132 -18.25 2.69 -10.89
C LEU A 132 -18.93 3.40 -9.72
N SER A 133 -20.25 3.26 -9.59
CA SER A 133 -21.03 3.91 -8.53
C SER A 133 -20.61 3.48 -7.12
N ARG A 134 -20.00 2.31 -6.97
CA ARG A 134 -19.57 1.74 -5.69
C ARG A 134 -18.06 1.75 -5.47
N ALA A 135 -17.26 2.03 -6.51
CA ALA A 135 -15.82 2.11 -6.40
C ALA A 135 -15.39 3.20 -5.42
N SER A 136 -16.17 4.29 -5.31
CA SER A 136 -15.84 5.46 -4.48
C SER A 136 -14.43 5.98 -4.74
N GLY A 137 -13.99 5.95 -6.00
CA GLY A 137 -12.64 6.34 -6.41
C GLY A 137 -11.53 5.32 -6.09
N THR A 138 -11.85 4.16 -5.52
CA THR A 138 -10.87 3.14 -5.11
C THR A 138 -10.76 1.99 -6.10
N PHE A 139 -9.54 1.71 -6.56
CA PHE A 139 -9.25 0.57 -7.43
C PHE A 139 -9.41 -0.77 -6.70
N LEU A 140 -9.08 -0.78 -5.40
CA LEU A 140 -9.01 -2.00 -4.59
C LEU A 140 -10.37 -2.69 -4.46
N TRP A 141 -11.44 -1.93 -4.20
CA TRP A 141 -12.79 -2.48 -4.09
C TRP A 141 -13.25 -3.16 -5.39
N VAL A 142 -13.04 -2.47 -6.53
CA VAL A 142 -13.37 -3.01 -7.87
C VAL A 142 -12.60 -4.31 -8.12
N GLY A 143 -11.30 -4.32 -7.81
CA GLY A 143 -10.45 -5.49 -7.95
C GLY A 143 -10.95 -6.69 -7.15
N PHE A 144 -11.34 -6.49 -5.88
CA PHE A 144 -11.90 -7.55 -5.04
C PHE A 144 -13.21 -8.11 -5.59
N VAL A 145 -14.18 -7.24 -5.91
CA VAL A 145 -15.49 -7.68 -6.39
C VAL A 145 -15.36 -8.46 -7.70
N VAL A 146 -14.58 -7.95 -8.66
CA VAL A 146 -14.38 -8.64 -9.94
C VAL A 146 -13.66 -9.97 -9.76
N ASN A 147 -12.66 -10.04 -8.87
CA ASN A 147 -11.98 -11.30 -8.55
C ASN A 147 -12.94 -12.33 -7.92
N GLU A 148 -13.83 -11.91 -7.03
CA GLU A 148 -14.84 -12.81 -6.46
C GLU A 148 -15.85 -13.28 -7.51
N LEU A 149 -16.34 -12.40 -8.38
CA LEU A 149 -17.20 -12.78 -9.51
C LEU A 149 -16.51 -13.78 -10.46
N LEU A 150 -15.20 -13.62 -10.67
CA LEU A 150 -14.39 -14.56 -11.45
C LEU A 150 -14.28 -15.94 -10.80
N LYS A 151 -14.35 -16.05 -9.47
CA LYS A 151 -14.35 -17.33 -8.74
C LYS A 151 -15.71 -18.01 -8.70
N MET A 152 -16.80 -17.25 -8.77
CA MET A 152 -18.16 -17.81 -8.70
C MET A 152 -18.44 -18.77 -9.87
N ARG A 153 -19.01 -19.95 -9.58
CA ARG A 153 -19.54 -20.82 -10.62
C ARG A 153 -20.85 -20.24 -11.12
N MET A 154 -20.90 -19.86 -12.39
CA MET A 154 -22.16 -19.46 -13.01
C MET A 154 -23.03 -20.72 -13.15
N PRO A 155 -24.28 -20.70 -12.66
CA PRO A 155 -25.20 -21.80 -12.95
C PRO A 155 -25.37 -21.89 -14.47
N ALA A 156 -25.39 -23.12 -15.00
CA ALA A 156 -25.67 -23.34 -16.41
C ALA A 156 -27.04 -22.73 -16.71
N VAL A 157 -27.10 -21.80 -17.66
CA VAL A 157 -28.36 -21.33 -18.22
C VAL A 157 -29.01 -22.55 -18.86
N GLY A 158 -30.02 -23.11 -18.20
CA GLY A 158 -30.79 -24.22 -18.71
C GLY A 158 -31.45 -23.79 -20.01
N VAL A 159 -31.05 -24.41 -21.11
CA VAL A 159 -31.83 -24.38 -22.35
C VAL A 159 -33.13 -25.12 -22.04
N THR A 160 -34.17 -24.39 -21.68
CA THR A 160 -35.53 -24.93 -21.69
C THR A 160 -35.97 -25.01 -23.15
N ALA A 161 -35.79 -26.19 -23.73
CA ALA A 161 -36.54 -26.58 -24.92
C ALA A 161 -38.01 -26.78 -24.50
N GLY A 162 -38.90 -26.01 -25.13
CA GLY A 162 -40.35 -26.11 -25.02
C GLY A 162 -40.98 -25.38 -26.19
#